data_AF-A0A2N5SJ61-F1
#
_entry.id   AF-A0A2N5SJ61-F1
#
_cell.length_a   1.000
_cell.length_b   1.000
_cell.length_c   1.000
_cell.angle_alpha   90.00
_cell.angle_beta   90.00
_cell.angle_gamma   90.00
#
_symmetry.space_group_name_H-M   'P 1'
#
loop_
_entity.id
_entity.type
_entity.pdbx_description
1 polymer ?
#
loop_
_entity_poly.entity_id
_entity_poly.type
_entity_poly.pdbx_seq_one_letter_code
_entity_poly.pdbx_strand_id
1 'polypeptide(L)'
;MTVTSDEDTGHSALPKKDRSVLATKRRRYRRTYNLDMAALRHVSPWLVILALLKSCASEHTLDPRSAQPPTSRLPPRATPKVAVDTIFTPQSCLLTSQVNDQLAVTYVGTFTDNGKRFDASEDPKNPFVFVLGVGQVIKGWDEGMAGMCEGEKRILKIPSELAYGHAGAGDDIPPDSPLTFHVELIKIESRQYDSNPTKELSIQKTLKPTSCRIKSKEGDRLEMIYVGTLKASGLQFDAVKTPDQPFEFSLGAGEVIKGWDEGLKDMCIGERRRLIIPASMAYGSEGYPSSEPPIPSNADLVFDTELIDITRNHRSQKSDHRTDDRHDLGVWIWAWSVIESLSYLVEYFLVFF
;
A
#
# COMPACT_ATOMS: atom_id res chain seq x y z
N MET A 1 38.27 -41.82 38.74
CA MET A 1 38.24 -42.99 37.85
C MET A 1 38.51 -42.48 36.44
N THR A 2 39.45 -43.10 35.74
CA THR A 2 40.10 -42.59 34.51
C THR A 2 39.87 -43.51 33.30
N VAL A 3 39.46 -42.92 32.16
CA VAL A 3 39.65 -43.34 30.75
C VAL A 3 39.55 -42.04 29.93
N THR A 4 40.46 -41.54 29.08
CA THR A 4 41.80 -41.94 28.58
C THR A 4 41.90 -42.95 27.44
N SER A 5 41.37 -42.56 26.25
CA SER A 5 41.93 -42.86 24.91
C SER A 5 41.21 -41.96 23.88
N ASP A 6 41.82 -40.89 23.32
CA ASP A 6 42.96 -40.79 22.39
C ASP A 6 42.53 -41.12 20.93
N GLU A 7 42.50 -40.11 20.04
CA GLU A 7 43.46 -39.88 18.93
C GLU A 7 43.30 -40.91 17.77
N ASP A 8 43.29 -40.54 16.49
CA ASP A 8 44.29 -39.71 15.80
C ASP A 8 43.76 -39.08 14.48
N THR A 9 44.65 -38.33 13.84
CA THR A 9 44.58 -37.40 12.71
C THR A 9 44.24 -37.98 11.31
N GLY A 10 43.89 -37.08 10.38
CA GLY A 10 43.57 -37.44 8.99
C GLY A 10 43.49 -36.26 8.01
N HIS A 11 44.61 -35.59 7.72
CA HIS A 11 44.72 -34.58 6.65
C HIS A 11 44.82 -35.25 5.25
N SER A 12 43.86 -35.02 4.35
CA SER A 12 44.06 -35.04 2.88
C SER A 12 42.86 -34.38 2.19
N ALA A 13 43.03 -33.25 1.47
CA ALA A 13 43.58 -33.09 0.11
C ALA A 13 42.56 -33.36 -1.02
N LEU A 14 42.32 -32.31 -1.82
CA LEU A 14 41.37 -32.23 -2.93
C LEU A 14 41.70 -33.19 -4.11
N PRO A 15 40.70 -33.78 -4.78
CA PRO A 15 40.80 -34.16 -6.19
C PRO A 15 40.25 -33.06 -7.12
N LYS A 16 41.04 -32.68 -8.12
CA LYS A 16 40.65 -31.71 -9.17
C LYS A 16 39.93 -32.41 -10.35
N LYS A 17 38.70 -32.02 -10.66
CA LYS A 17 38.00 -32.15 -11.96
C LYS A 17 36.69 -31.33 -11.90
N ASP A 18 36.18 -30.66 -12.93
CA ASP A 18 36.67 -30.40 -14.29
C ASP A 18 36.33 -28.95 -14.67
N ARG A 19 37.33 -28.06 -14.69
CA ARG A 19 37.13 -26.62 -14.98
C ARG A 19 37.21 -26.36 -16.49
N SER A 20 36.34 -27.02 -17.28
CA SER A 20 36.47 -27.07 -18.76
C SER A 20 35.15 -27.08 -19.56
N VAL A 21 33.97 -27.05 -18.92
CA VAL A 21 32.67 -27.20 -19.63
C VAL A 21 31.92 -25.86 -19.87
N LEU A 22 32.40 -24.74 -19.32
CA LEU A 22 31.76 -23.42 -19.44
C LEU A 22 32.29 -22.53 -20.59
N ALA A 23 33.16 -23.05 -21.47
CA ALA A 23 33.82 -22.27 -22.54
C ALA A 23 33.34 -22.57 -23.97
N THR A 24 32.47 -23.57 -24.19
CA THR A 24 32.21 -24.12 -25.54
C THR A 24 30.78 -23.87 -26.06
N LYS A 25 29.97 -23.02 -25.40
CA LYS A 25 28.61 -22.63 -25.85
C LYS A 25 28.42 -21.13 -26.14
N ARG A 26 29.51 -20.36 -26.32
CA ARG A 26 29.48 -18.95 -26.78
C ARG A 26 30.26 -18.70 -28.10
N ARG A 27 30.36 -19.72 -28.97
CA ARG A 27 30.93 -19.60 -30.34
C ARG A 27 30.01 -20.21 -31.42
N ARG A 28 28.72 -19.86 -31.41
CA ARG A 28 27.81 -20.10 -32.56
C ARG A 28 26.63 -19.11 -32.62
N TYR A 29 26.88 -17.82 -32.38
CA TYR A 29 25.93 -16.73 -32.65
C TYR A 29 26.65 -15.40 -32.93
N ARG A 30 27.51 -15.38 -33.96
CA ARG A 30 28.10 -14.18 -34.55
C ARG A 30 28.75 -14.52 -35.91
N ARG A 31 27.93 -14.64 -36.94
CA ARG A 31 28.28 -14.60 -38.37
C ARG A 31 27.01 -14.28 -39.17
N THR A 32 27.20 -13.75 -40.38
CA THR A 32 26.16 -13.37 -41.36
C THR A 32 25.14 -12.33 -40.91
N TYR A 33 25.56 -11.06 -40.81
CA TYR A 33 24.83 -9.88 -41.35
C TYR A 33 25.82 -8.76 -41.65
N ASN A 34 26.66 -8.94 -42.68
CA ASN A 34 27.26 -7.82 -43.38
C ASN A 34 26.40 -7.60 -44.64
N LEU A 35 25.52 -6.60 -44.61
CA LEU A 35 24.95 -6.07 -45.85
C LEU A 35 25.94 -5.05 -46.41
N ASP A 36 26.51 -5.37 -47.56
CA ASP A 36 27.40 -4.49 -48.30
C ASP A 36 26.56 -3.51 -49.15
N MET A 37 26.46 -2.26 -48.71
CA MET A 37 25.64 -1.22 -49.34
C MET A 37 26.37 -0.57 -50.54
N ALA A 38 26.67 -1.38 -51.56
CA ALA A 38 27.50 -0.93 -52.70
C ALA A 38 27.16 -1.56 -54.07
N ALA A 39 25.87 -1.83 -54.38
CA ALA A 39 25.48 -2.39 -55.69
C ALA A 39 24.09 -1.95 -56.22
N LEU A 40 23.70 -0.68 -56.05
CA LEU A 40 22.48 -0.12 -56.65
C LEU A 40 22.80 0.75 -57.88
N ARG A 41 23.14 0.11 -59.01
CA ARG A 41 23.14 0.74 -60.34
C ARG A 41 22.64 -0.25 -61.40
N HIS A 42 21.61 0.17 -62.14
CA HIS A 42 21.05 -0.45 -63.35
C HIS A 42 20.32 -1.80 -63.24
N VAL A 43 19.06 -1.77 -62.80
CA VAL A 43 18.02 -2.69 -63.31
C VAL A 43 16.76 -1.87 -63.64
N SER A 44 16.19 -2.06 -64.83
CA SER A 44 15.10 -1.21 -65.36
C SER A 44 13.73 -1.52 -64.74
N PRO A 45 12.85 -0.52 -64.46
CA PRO A 45 11.57 -0.74 -63.77
C PRO A 45 10.50 -1.56 -64.51
N TRP A 46 10.75 -1.99 -65.76
CA TRP A 46 9.75 -2.62 -66.63
C TRP A 46 9.65 -4.15 -66.55
N LEU A 47 10.49 -4.82 -65.74
CA LEU A 47 10.59 -6.30 -65.71
C LEU A 47 10.01 -6.98 -64.46
N VAL A 48 9.18 -6.29 -63.66
CA VAL A 48 8.48 -6.90 -62.51
C VAL A 48 6.99 -7.17 -62.81
N ILE A 49 6.43 -6.54 -63.86
CA ILE A 49 5.03 -6.75 -64.31
C ILE A 49 4.95 -7.93 -65.30
N LEU A 50 5.45 -9.12 -64.93
CA LEU A 50 5.13 -10.37 -65.64
C LEU A 50 5.34 -11.67 -64.81
N ALA A 51 5.20 -11.59 -63.49
CA ALA A 51 5.31 -12.76 -62.59
C ALA A 51 3.98 -13.16 -61.92
N LEU A 52 2.85 -12.67 -62.44
CA LEU A 52 1.50 -13.13 -62.11
C LEU A 52 0.93 -13.88 -63.32
N LEU A 53 1.06 -15.21 -63.32
CA LEU A 53 0.23 -16.25 -63.99
C LEU A 53 1.05 -17.53 -64.20
N LYS A 54 0.50 -18.67 -63.75
CA LYS A 54 0.93 -20.09 -63.94
C LYS A 54 1.74 -20.75 -62.81
N SER A 55 1.00 -21.27 -61.83
CA SER A 55 1.18 -22.64 -61.32
C SER A 55 -0.21 -23.15 -60.95
N CYS A 56 -0.96 -23.69 -61.91
CA CYS A 56 -1.03 -25.12 -62.23
C CYS A 56 -1.56 -25.99 -61.08
N ALA A 57 -2.70 -26.60 -61.36
CA ALA A 57 -3.47 -27.52 -60.55
C ALA A 57 -2.64 -28.55 -59.77
N SER A 58 -3.00 -28.75 -58.51
CA SER A 58 -2.83 -30.02 -57.80
C SER A 58 -4.22 -30.61 -57.59
N GLU A 59 -4.47 -31.76 -58.21
CA GLU A 59 -5.76 -32.44 -58.22
C GLU A 59 -5.91 -33.28 -56.94
N HIS A 60 -6.35 -32.64 -55.86
CA HIS A 60 -6.66 -33.34 -54.62
C HIS A 60 -7.99 -34.08 -54.73
N THR A 61 -7.91 -35.39 -54.95
CA THR A 61 -9.03 -36.32 -54.81
C THR A 61 -9.63 -36.19 -53.40
N LEU A 62 -10.85 -35.67 -53.30
CA LEU A 62 -11.60 -35.59 -52.05
C LEU A 62 -12.02 -37.00 -51.63
N ASP A 63 -11.42 -37.52 -50.57
CA ASP A 63 -11.86 -38.77 -49.93
C ASP A 63 -13.24 -38.55 -49.27
N PRO A 64 -14.30 -39.25 -49.73
CA PRO A 64 -15.66 -39.06 -49.21
C PRO A 64 -15.87 -39.60 -47.78
N ARG A 65 -14.83 -40.08 -47.07
CA ARG A 65 -14.91 -40.52 -45.66
C ARG A 65 -14.38 -39.55 -44.60
N SER A 66 -13.83 -38.40 -44.96
CA SER A 66 -13.24 -37.45 -43.98
C SER A 66 -14.18 -36.34 -43.49
N ALA A 67 -15.49 -36.42 -43.72
CA ALA A 67 -16.47 -35.44 -43.25
C ALA A 67 -16.99 -35.73 -41.82
N GLN A 68 -16.10 -35.78 -40.84
CA GLN A 68 -16.52 -35.52 -39.46
C GLN A 68 -16.78 -34.01 -39.32
N PRO A 69 -17.95 -33.58 -38.77
CA PRO A 69 -18.15 -32.16 -38.46
C PRO A 69 -17.02 -31.67 -37.56
N PRO A 70 -16.52 -30.43 -37.72
CA PRO A 70 -15.57 -29.88 -36.77
C PRO A 70 -16.23 -29.93 -35.39
N THR A 71 -15.66 -30.73 -34.49
CA THR A 71 -16.13 -30.83 -33.11
C THR A 71 -16.11 -29.43 -32.54
N SER A 72 -17.30 -28.89 -32.24
CA SER A 72 -17.46 -27.58 -31.65
C SER A 72 -16.74 -27.60 -30.31
N ARG A 73 -15.49 -27.13 -30.30
CA ARG A 73 -14.77 -26.80 -29.08
C ARG A 73 -15.45 -25.56 -28.54
N LEU A 74 -16.52 -25.80 -27.78
CA LEU A 74 -17.11 -24.81 -26.89
C LEU A 74 -15.96 -24.06 -26.20
N PRO A 75 -15.94 -22.72 -26.24
CA PRO A 75 -14.93 -21.98 -25.50
C PRO A 75 -14.99 -22.42 -24.04
N PRO A 76 -13.84 -22.53 -23.33
CA PRO A 76 -13.84 -22.92 -21.93
C PRO A 76 -14.79 -22.01 -21.16
N ARG A 77 -15.76 -22.61 -20.45
CA ARG A 77 -16.78 -21.85 -19.68
C ARG A 77 -16.03 -20.87 -18.81
N ALA A 78 -16.28 -19.57 -19.01
CA ALA A 78 -15.64 -18.53 -18.22
C ALA A 78 -15.91 -18.82 -16.74
N THR A 79 -14.85 -18.81 -15.92
CA THR A 79 -15.00 -19.01 -14.48
C THR A 79 -15.90 -17.91 -13.93
N PRO A 80 -16.96 -18.23 -13.15
CA PRO A 80 -17.74 -17.21 -12.48
C PRO A 80 -16.81 -16.36 -11.60
N LYS A 81 -17.09 -15.06 -11.53
CA LYS A 81 -16.37 -14.08 -10.73
C LYS A 81 -17.39 -13.13 -10.12
N VAL A 82 -17.13 -12.67 -8.90
CA VAL A 82 -17.86 -11.52 -8.34
C VAL A 82 -17.56 -10.27 -9.19
N ALA A 83 -18.59 -9.51 -9.51
CA ALA A 83 -18.42 -8.15 -10.04
C ALA A 83 -18.47 -7.16 -8.88
N VAL A 84 -17.47 -6.29 -8.81
CA VAL A 84 -17.22 -5.39 -7.68
C VAL A 84 -17.28 -3.95 -8.16
N ASP A 85 -18.29 -3.21 -7.72
CA ASP A 85 -18.45 -1.79 -8.02
C ASP A 85 -18.18 -0.97 -6.74
N THR A 86 -17.04 -0.29 -6.63
CA THR A 86 -16.78 0.62 -5.49
C THR A 86 -17.61 1.89 -5.63
N ILE A 87 -18.47 2.15 -4.64
CA ILE A 87 -19.38 3.31 -4.58
C ILE A 87 -18.68 4.52 -3.95
N PHE A 88 -17.88 4.27 -2.91
CA PHE A 88 -17.21 5.29 -2.12
C PHE A 88 -15.89 4.75 -1.59
N THR A 89 -14.84 5.55 -1.69
CA THR A 89 -13.51 5.26 -1.12
C THR A 89 -13.13 6.40 -0.18
N PRO A 90 -12.64 6.11 1.04
CA PRO A 90 -12.13 7.13 1.95
C PRO A 90 -10.92 7.87 1.34
N GLN A 91 -10.70 9.12 1.76
CA GLN A 91 -9.55 9.92 1.30
C GLN A 91 -8.20 9.29 1.69
N SER A 92 -8.14 8.72 2.89
CA SER A 92 -6.99 7.96 3.40
C SER A 92 -7.27 6.46 3.30
N CYS A 93 -6.24 5.70 2.94
CA CYS A 93 -6.31 4.24 2.94
C CYS A 93 -4.96 3.68 3.39
N LEU A 94 -4.75 3.75 4.71
CA LEU A 94 -3.54 3.26 5.38
C LEU A 94 -3.52 1.72 5.44
N LEU A 95 -4.70 1.12 5.61
CA LEU A 95 -4.91 -0.32 5.66
C LEU A 95 -5.95 -0.70 4.61
N THR A 96 -5.61 -1.70 3.79
CA THR A 96 -6.56 -2.45 2.96
C THR A 96 -6.77 -3.84 3.57
N SER A 97 -7.98 -4.40 3.52
CA SER A 97 -8.28 -5.75 4.01
C SER A 97 -7.49 -6.85 3.27
N GLN A 98 -7.05 -7.85 4.03
CA GLN A 98 -6.20 -8.97 3.59
C GLN A 98 -6.76 -10.30 4.09
N VAL A 99 -6.37 -11.40 3.44
CA VAL A 99 -6.76 -12.75 3.88
C VAL A 99 -6.27 -12.99 5.32
N ASN A 100 -7.13 -13.55 6.16
CA ASN A 100 -7.02 -13.71 7.61
C ASN A 100 -7.17 -12.44 8.46
N ASP A 101 -7.43 -11.26 7.90
CA ASP A 101 -7.93 -10.14 8.69
C ASP A 101 -9.35 -10.43 9.20
N GLN A 102 -9.66 -10.00 10.42
CA GLN A 102 -11.03 -9.98 10.93
C GLN A 102 -11.69 -8.64 10.57
N LEU A 103 -12.80 -8.69 9.85
CA LEU A 103 -13.52 -7.53 9.35
C LEU A 103 -14.85 -7.37 10.09
N ALA A 104 -15.16 -6.13 10.49
CA ALA A 104 -16.47 -5.70 10.94
C ALA A 104 -17.14 -4.89 9.83
N VAL A 105 -18.33 -5.31 9.39
CA VAL A 105 -19.02 -4.75 8.22
C VAL A 105 -20.50 -4.52 8.47
N THR A 106 -21.07 -3.56 7.75
CA THR A 106 -22.53 -3.50 7.53
C THR A 106 -22.84 -3.91 6.10
N TYR A 107 -24.03 -4.47 5.87
CA TYR A 107 -24.46 -4.92 4.56
C TYR A 107 -26.00 -4.95 4.40
N VAL A 108 -26.44 -4.90 3.15
CA VAL A 108 -27.80 -5.24 2.71
C VAL A 108 -27.72 -6.22 1.55
N GLY A 109 -28.36 -7.39 1.68
CA GLY A 109 -28.45 -8.43 0.64
C GLY A 109 -29.79 -8.39 -0.09
N THR A 110 -29.74 -8.34 -1.42
CA THR A 110 -30.91 -8.38 -2.32
C THR A 110 -30.73 -9.40 -3.43
N PHE A 111 -31.84 -9.96 -3.96
CA PHE A 111 -31.79 -10.75 -5.19
C PHE A 111 -31.49 -9.85 -6.39
N THR A 112 -30.54 -10.23 -7.23
CA THR A 112 -30.13 -9.41 -8.39
C THR A 112 -31.27 -9.21 -9.39
N ASP A 113 -32.15 -10.21 -9.57
CA ASP A 113 -33.16 -10.23 -10.62
C ASP A 113 -34.39 -9.34 -10.33
N ASN A 114 -34.73 -9.14 -9.05
CA ASN A 114 -35.94 -8.42 -8.64
C ASN A 114 -35.72 -7.37 -7.55
N GLY A 115 -34.49 -7.23 -7.02
CA GLY A 115 -34.14 -6.25 -5.99
C GLY A 115 -34.75 -6.51 -4.60
N LYS A 116 -35.49 -7.60 -4.40
CA LYS A 116 -36.09 -7.93 -3.09
C LYS A 116 -34.97 -8.22 -2.09
N ARG A 117 -34.99 -7.52 -0.96
CA ARG A 117 -34.13 -7.78 0.20
C ARG A 117 -34.46 -9.13 0.83
N PHE A 118 -33.42 -9.89 1.18
CA PHE A 118 -33.55 -11.14 1.93
C PHE A 118 -32.86 -11.06 3.31
N ASP A 119 -31.78 -10.28 3.45
CA ASP A 119 -31.00 -10.17 4.69
C ASP A 119 -30.27 -8.82 4.79
N ALA A 120 -29.86 -8.42 5.99
CA ALA A 120 -29.00 -7.26 6.23
C ALA A 120 -28.48 -7.18 7.68
N SER A 121 -27.29 -6.59 7.85
CA SER A 121 -26.86 -5.98 9.11
C SER A 121 -26.50 -4.51 8.86
N GLU A 122 -27.39 -3.59 9.25
CA GLU A 122 -27.27 -2.16 8.92
C GLU A 122 -26.80 -1.27 10.08
N ASP A 123 -26.84 -1.76 11.33
CA ASP A 123 -26.43 -0.98 12.50
C ASP A 123 -24.89 -0.96 12.64
N PRO A 124 -24.21 0.18 12.47
CA PRO A 124 -22.75 0.25 12.61
C PRO A 124 -22.25 -0.02 14.02
N LYS A 125 -23.14 -0.02 15.04
CA LYS A 125 -22.81 -0.39 16.42
C LYS A 125 -22.84 -1.89 16.68
N ASN A 126 -23.51 -2.65 15.81
CA ASN A 126 -23.63 -4.11 15.87
C ASN A 126 -23.25 -4.72 14.50
N PRO A 127 -22.03 -4.44 13.98
CA PRO A 127 -21.61 -4.89 12.67
C PRO A 127 -21.51 -6.43 12.61
N PHE A 128 -21.67 -6.97 11.41
CA PHE A 128 -21.37 -8.39 11.17
C PHE A 128 -19.85 -8.59 11.13
N VAL A 129 -19.34 -9.56 11.90
CA VAL A 129 -17.90 -9.80 12.04
C VAL A 129 -17.53 -11.19 11.50
N PHE A 130 -16.54 -11.24 10.62
CA PHE A 130 -16.01 -12.48 10.04
C PHE A 130 -14.52 -12.38 9.71
N VAL A 131 -13.86 -13.51 9.48
CA VAL A 131 -12.47 -13.58 9.02
C VAL A 131 -12.46 -13.70 7.50
N LEU A 132 -11.72 -12.82 6.82
CA LEU A 132 -11.69 -12.76 5.36
C LEU A 132 -10.85 -13.90 4.73
N GLY A 133 -11.40 -14.54 3.69
CA GLY A 133 -10.65 -15.44 2.80
C GLY A 133 -10.45 -16.85 3.36
N VAL A 134 -11.14 -17.22 4.45
CA VAL A 134 -11.07 -18.54 5.09
C VAL A 134 -12.35 -19.38 4.92
N GLY A 135 -13.31 -18.92 4.10
CA GLY A 135 -14.56 -19.63 3.86
C GLY A 135 -15.58 -19.57 5.01
N GLN A 136 -15.49 -18.56 5.88
CA GLN A 136 -16.54 -18.28 6.89
C GLN A 136 -17.80 -17.66 6.28
N VAL A 137 -17.68 -17.04 5.10
CA VAL A 137 -18.76 -16.43 4.32
C VAL A 137 -18.79 -17.04 2.90
N ILE A 138 -19.80 -16.66 2.11
CA ILE A 138 -19.87 -17.07 0.70
C ILE A 138 -18.63 -16.61 -0.09
N LYS A 139 -18.20 -17.38 -1.10
CA LYS A 139 -16.96 -17.11 -1.85
C LYS A 139 -16.92 -15.73 -2.50
N GLY A 140 -18.07 -15.24 -2.98
CA GLY A 140 -18.17 -13.90 -3.55
C GLY A 140 -17.92 -12.77 -2.56
N TRP A 141 -18.11 -12.99 -1.26
CA TRP A 141 -17.66 -12.07 -0.21
C TRP A 141 -16.15 -12.18 0.00
N ASP A 142 -15.61 -13.39 0.16
CA ASP A 142 -14.16 -13.61 0.33
C ASP A 142 -13.34 -13.01 -0.83
N GLU A 143 -13.86 -13.08 -2.07
CA GLU A 143 -13.28 -12.42 -3.24
C GLU A 143 -13.56 -10.90 -3.28
N GLY A 144 -14.81 -10.48 -3.04
CA GLY A 144 -15.27 -9.10 -3.27
C GLY A 144 -14.86 -8.10 -2.19
N MET A 145 -14.62 -8.58 -0.97
CA MET A 145 -14.24 -7.79 0.20
C MET A 145 -12.72 -7.60 0.33
N ALA A 146 -11.92 -8.27 -0.50
CA ALA A 146 -10.47 -8.14 -0.48
C ALA A 146 -10.01 -6.77 -0.96
N GLY A 147 -8.98 -6.21 -0.31
CA GLY A 147 -8.42 -4.92 -0.66
C GLY A 147 -9.35 -3.73 -0.37
N MET A 148 -10.30 -3.84 0.57
CA MET A 148 -11.15 -2.74 1.02
C MET A 148 -10.46 -1.86 2.05
N CYS A 149 -10.63 -0.54 1.93
CA CYS A 149 -10.26 0.41 2.98
C CYS A 149 -11.38 0.51 4.04
N GLU A 150 -11.06 0.85 5.29
CA GLU A 150 -12.09 1.18 6.29
C GLU A 150 -12.88 2.42 5.87
N GLY A 151 -14.21 2.35 5.97
CA GLY A 151 -15.15 3.33 5.42
C GLY A 151 -15.45 3.15 3.92
N GLU A 152 -14.77 2.24 3.20
CA GLU A 152 -15.08 1.97 1.79
C GLU A 152 -16.43 1.26 1.64
N LYS A 153 -17.20 1.65 0.61
CA LYS A 153 -18.51 1.05 0.28
C LYS A 153 -18.48 0.43 -1.12
N ARG A 154 -18.98 -0.79 -1.25
CA ARG A 154 -19.03 -1.55 -2.53
C ARG A 154 -20.43 -2.09 -2.80
N ILE A 155 -20.73 -2.33 -4.08
CA ILE A 155 -21.75 -3.28 -4.52
C ILE A 155 -21.03 -4.54 -5.01
N LEU A 156 -21.36 -5.69 -4.42
CA LEU A 156 -20.89 -7.00 -4.85
C LEU A 156 -22.04 -7.71 -5.57
N LYS A 157 -21.90 -7.93 -6.88
CA LYS A 157 -22.82 -8.75 -7.68
C LYS A 157 -22.23 -10.15 -7.81
N ILE A 158 -22.84 -11.09 -7.09
CA ILE A 158 -22.31 -12.44 -6.88
C ILE A 158 -23.16 -13.44 -7.68
N PRO A 159 -22.59 -14.12 -8.69
CA PRO A 159 -23.28 -15.20 -9.38
C PRO A 159 -23.53 -16.37 -8.42
N SER A 160 -24.57 -17.15 -8.66
CA SER A 160 -25.00 -18.20 -7.73
C SER A 160 -23.89 -19.20 -7.38
N GLU A 161 -23.01 -19.54 -8.33
CA GLU A 161 -21.87 -20.45 -8.10
C GLU A 161 -20.82 -19.93 -7.09
N LEU A 162 -20.84 -18.64 -6.77
CA LEU A 162 -20.02 -18.00 -5.71
C LEU A 162 -20.84 -17.58 -4.48
N ALA A 163 -22.16 -17.80 -4.51
CA ALA A 163 -23.08 -17.66 -3.39
C ALA A 163 -23.48 -19.05 -2.86
N TYR A 164 -24.75 -19.43 -2.98
CA TYR A 164 -25.33 -20.68 -2.45
C TYR A 164 -25.56 -21.77 -3.54
N GLY A 165 -25.29 -21.45 -4.81
CA GLY A 165 -25.40 -22.35 -5.96
C GLY A 165 -26.78 -23.02 -6.13
N HIS A 166 -26.78 -24.17 -6.78
CA HIS A 166 -27.98 -25.00 -7.01
C HIS A 166 -28.62 -25.52 -5.70
N ALA A 167 -27.92 -25.47 -4.56
CA ALA A 167 -28.52 -25.85 -3.29
C ALA A 167 -29.50 -24.79 -2.75
N GLY A 168 -29.23 -23.51 -3.00
CA GLY A 168 -29.90 -22.42 -2.28
C GLY A 168 -29.53 -22.42 -0.79
N ALA A 169 -30.32 -21.71 0.02
CA ALA A 169 -30.21 -21.71 1.47
C ALA A 169 -31.59 -21.63 2.13
N GLY A 170 -32.00 -22.74 2.75
CA GLY A 170 -33.31 -22.87 3.40
C GLY A 170 -34.47 -22.58 2.45
N ASP A 171 -35.53 -21.99 3.00
CA ASP A 171 -36.68 -21.49 2.23
C ASP A 171 -36.47 -20.05 1.72
N ASP A 172 -35.44 -19.35 2.22
CA ASP A 172 -35.21 -17.92 1.97
C ASP A 172 -34.52 -17.65 0.64
N ILE A 173 -33.53 -18.48 0.26
CA ILE A 173 -32.72 -18.29 -0.96
C ILE A 173 -32.90 -19.48 -1.91
N PRO A 174 -33.64 -19.33 -3.03
CA PRO A 174 -33.84 -20.40 -3.99
C PRO A 174 -32.54 -20.89 -4.67
N PRO A 175 -32.52 -22.13 -5.19
CA PRO A 175 -31.49 -22.62 -6.10
C PRO A 175 -31.10 -21.64 -7.20
N ASP A 176 -29.80 -21.60 -7.50
CA ASP A 176 -29.19 -20.84 -8.59
C ASP A 176 -29.44 -19.32 -8.58
N SER A 177 -29.86 -18.76 -7.43
CA SER A 177 -30.11 -17.32 -7.25
C SER A 177 -28.84 -16.46 -7.33
N PRO A 178 -28.74 -15.47 -8.24
CA PRO A 178 -27.72 -14.44 -8.19
C PRO A 178 -28.07 -13.38 -7.14
N LEU A 179 -27.07 -12.94 -6.37
CA LEU A 179 -27.24 -12.02 -5.24
C LEU A 179 -26.47 -10.71 -5.44
N THR A 180 -27.04 -9.61 -4.95
CA THR A 180 -26.40 -8.30 -4.90
C THR A 180 -26.26 -7.89 -3.43
N PHE A 181 -25.06 -7.54 -3.00
CA PHE A 181 -24.80 -7.02 -1.67
C PHE A 181 -24.28 -5.59 -1.75
N HIS A 182 -24.92 -4.68 -1.02
CA HIS A 182 -24.33 -3.39 -0.69
C HIS A 182 -23.58 -3.57 0.62
N VAL A 183 -22.28 -3.28 0.66
CA VAL A 183 -21.40 -3.53 1.81
C VAL A 183 -20.60 -2.29 2.16
N GLU A 184 -20.33 -2.10 3.45
CA GLU A 184 -19.44 -1.08 3.99
C GLU A 184 -18.50 -1.71 5.01
N LEU A 185 -17.19 -1.54 4.81
CA LEU A 185 -16.19 -2.02 5.77
C LEU A 185 -16.09 -1.00 6.91
N ILE A 186 -16.67 -1.32 8.06
CA ILE A 186 -16.65 -0.43 9.24
C ILE A 186 -15.24 -0.40 9.85
N LYS A 187 -14.62 -1.57 10.04
CA LYS A 187 -13.32 -1.70 10.71
C LYS A 187 -12.59 -3.00 10.37
N ILE A 188 -11.27 -2.95 10.34
CA ILE A 188 -10.40 -4.14 10.44
C ILE A 188 -10.12 -4.34 11.93
N GLU A 189 -10.85 -5.28 12.56
CA GLU A 189 -10.79 -5.49 14.01
C GLU A 189 -9.43 -6.04 14.46
N SER A 190 -8.88 -6.98 13.69
CA SER A 190 -7.54 -7.50 13.90
C SER A 190 -6.88 -7.94 12.58
N ARG A 191 -5.57 -7.77 12.52
CA ARG A 191 -4.69 -8.24 11.44
C ARG A 191 -3.72 -9.32 11.91
N GLN A 192 -3.54 -10.38 11.12
CA GLN A 192 -2.45 -11.32 11.35
C GLN A 192 -1.14 -10.79 10.78
N TYR A 193 -0.12 -10.67 11.64
CA TYR A 193 1.26 -10.35 11.27
C TYR A 193 2.14 -11.59 11.43
N ASP A 194 3.32 -11.58 10.79
CA ASP A 194 4.35 -12.59 11.02
C ASP A 194 4.74 -12.62 12.52
N SER A 195 4.73 -13.81 13.13
CA SER A 195 5.04 -14.03 14.54
C SER A 195 6.53 -13.95 14.85
N ASN A 196 7.42 -13.89 13.85
CA ASN A 196 8.86 -13.75 14.05
C ASN A 196 9.21 -12.51 14.91
N PRO A 197 10.08 -12.64 15.95
CA PRO A 197 10.46 -11.51 16.81
C PRO A 197 11.09 -10.35 16.03
N THR A 198 10.61 -9.12 16.28
CA THR A 198 11.22 -7.92 15.71
C THR A 198 12.50 -7.60 16.48
N LYS A 199 13.66 -7.69 15.83
CA LYS A 199 14.95 -7.34 16.46
C LYS A 199 15.36 -5.89 16.25
N GLU A 200 14.97 -5.34 15.10
CA GLU A 200 15.35 -4.02 14.60
C GLU A 200 14.14 -3.38 13.91
N LEU A 201 14.12 -2.05 13.84
CA LEU A 201 13.08 -1.29 13.15
C LEU A 201 12.99 -1.66 11.66
N SER A 202 11.87 -2.25 11.24
CA SER A 202 11.61 -2.53 9.82
C SER A 202 10.77 -1.41 9.20
N ILE A 203 11.33 -0.73 8.20
CA ILE A 203 10.67 0.36 7.45
C ILE A 203 10.27 -0.14 6.06
N GLN A 204 8.97 -0.27 5.81
CA GLN A 204 8.42 -0.72 4.53
C GLN A 204 7.70 0.44 3.86
N LYS A 205 8.08 0.81 2.63
CA LYS A 205 7.41 1.89 1.88
C LYS A 205 6.22 1.32 1.13
N THR A 206 5.01 1.54 1.63
CA THR A 206 3.75 0.98 1.10
C THR A 206 3.17 1.84 -0.02
N LEU A 207 3.42 3.15 -0.01
CA LEU A 207 3.16 4.06 -1.13
C LEU A 207 4.34 5.03 -1.27
N LYS A 208 4.80 5.25 -2.50
CA LYS A 208 5.80 6.28 -2.81
C LYS A 208 5.16 7.32 -3.74
N PRO A 209 5.17 8.62 -3.39
CA PRO A 209 4.58 9.66 -4.22
C PRO A 209 5.41 9.89 -5.47
N THR A 210 4.76 10.31 -6.56
CA THR A 210 5.40 10.58 -7.86
C THR A 210 6.47 11.65 -7.78
N SER A 211 6.34 12.60 -6.85
CA SER A 211 7.32 13.67 -6.62
C SER A 211 7.76 13.71 -5.16
N CYS A 212 9.05 13.90 -4.94
CA CYS A 212 9.63 14.08 -3.61
C CYS A 212 10.64 15.24 -3.66
N ARG A 213 10.12 16.46 -3.48
CA ARG A 213 10.93 17.70 -3.50
C ARG A 213 11.51 18.04 -2.14
N ILE A 214 10.73 17.80 -1.10
CA ILE A 214 11.10 17.96 0.31
C ILE A 214 11.05 16.59 0.94
N LYS A 215 12.04 16.32 1.80
CA LYS A 215 12.06 15.16 2.69
C LYS A 215 12.08 15.63 4.13
N SER A 216 11.48 14.82 4.99
CA SER A 216 11.57 14.96 6.44
C SER A 216 13.01 14.73 6.91
N LYS A 217 13.44 15.55 7.86
CA LYS A 217 14.70 15.42 8.61
C LYS A 217 14.49 15.91 10.04
N GLU A 218 15.48 15.62 10.88
CA GLU A 218 15.51 16.09 12.28
C GLU A 218 15.28 17.61 12.39
N GLY A 219 14.41 17.98 13.33
CA GLY A 219 13.97 19.36 13.56
C GLY A 219 12.83 19.87 12.65
N ASP A 220 12.33 19.05 11.73
CA ASP A 220 11.08 19.36 11.01
C ASP A 220 9.86 19.10 11.89
N ARG A 221 8.80 19.90 11.73
CA ARG A 221 7.47 19.56 12.23
C ARG A 221 6.73 18.74 11.18
N LEU A 222 6.26 17.56 11.54
CA LEU A 222 5.52 16.66 10.65
C LEU A 222 4.05 16.64 11.01
N GLU A 223 3.19 16.63 9.99
CA GLU A 223 1.76 16.36 10.12
C GLU A 223 1.47 14.96 9.58
N MET A 224 0.88 14.08 10.38
CA MET A 224 0.73 12.67 10.04
C MET A 224 -0.65 12.10 10.35
N ILE A 225 -1.09 11.18 9.48
CA ILE A 225 -2.17 10.24 9.80
C ILE A 225 -1.57 8.83 9.94
N TYR A 226 -2.14 8.02 10.82
CA TYR A 226 -1.62 6.69 11.15
C TYR A 226 -2.68 5.75 11.73
N VAL A 227 -2.39 4.45 11.68
CA VAL A 227 -3.04 3.42 12.50
C VAL A 227 -1.95 2.64 13.24
N GLY A 228 -2.03 2.59 14.58
CA GLY A 228 -1.16 1.82 15.45
C GLY A 228 -1.82 0.52 15.90
N THR A 229 -1.18 -0.61 15.64
CA THR A 229 -1.66 -1.96 15.99
C THR A 229 -0.61 -2.75 16.78
N LEU A 230 -1.07 -3.61 17.69
CA LEU A 230 -0.22 -4.56 18.40
C LEU A 230 0.22 -5.67 17.44
N LYS A 231 1.52 -5.91 17.28
CA LYS A 231 2.02 -6.93 16.33
C LYS A 231 1.54 -8.34 16.65
N ALA A 232 1.38 -8.66 17.94
CA ALA A 232 1.04 -10.00 18.39
C ALA A 232 -0.44 -10.38 18.20
N SER A 233 -1.37 -9.42 18.31
CA SER A 233 -2.82 -9.66 18.24
C SER A 233 -3.50 -9.00 17.05
N GLY A 234 -2.83 -8.08 16.36
CA GLY A 234 -3.41 -7.29 15.28
C GLY A 234 -4.34 -6.16 15.71
N LEU A 235 -4.66 -6.06 17.01
CA LEU A 235 -5.62 -5.08 17.52
C LEU A 235 -5.08 -3.66 17.39
N GLN A 236 -5.90 -2.76 16.85
CA GLN A 236 -5.63 -1.32 16.88
C GLN A 236 -5.71 -0.79 18.31
N PHE A 237 -4.70 -0.04 18.76
CA PHE A 237 -4.67 0.64 20.06
C PHE A 237 -4.70 2.18 19.95
N ASP A 238 -4.36 2.73 18.78
CA ASP A 238 -4.38 4.17 18.51
C ASP A 238 -4.51 4.42 17.00
N ALA A 239 -5.09 5.56 16.59
CA ALA A 239 -5.13 6.00 15.20
C ALA A 239 -5.58 7.46 15.05
N VAL A 240 -4.97 8.15 14.10
CA VAL A 240 -5.51 9.37 13.49
C VAL A 240 -5.72 9.07 12.01
N LYS A 241 -6.98 8.94 11.57
CA LYS A 241 -7.31 8.42 10.23
C LYS A 241 -7.65 9.51 9.20
N THR A 242 -7.98 10.73 9.62
CA THR A 242 -8.38 11.83 8.72
C THR A 242 -7.32 12.94 8.66
N PRO A 243 -7.10 13.58 7.51
CA PRO A 243 -6.11 14.65 7.36
C PRO A 243 -6.61 16.02 7.89
N ASP A 244 -7.87 16.13 8.30
CA ASP A 244 -8.45 17.39 8.82
C ASP A 244 -7.94 17.74 10.24
N GLN A 245 -7.46 16.74 10.98
CA GLN A 245 -6.87 16.86 12.31
C GLN A 245 -5.66 15.91 12.40
N PRO A 246 -4.56 16.20 11.69
CA PRO A 246 -3.40 15.34 11.67
C PRO A 246 -2.70 15.36 13.04
N PHE A 247 -1.97 14.29 13.34
CA PHE A 247 -1.08 14.27 14.49
C PHE A 247 0.20 15.04 14.18
N GLU A 248 0.53 16.02 15.02
CA GLU A 248 1.68 16.91 14.83
C GLU A 248 2.79 16.67 15.86
N PHE A 249 4.03 16.55 15.41
CA PHE A 249 5.21 16.45 16.29
C PHE A 249 6.49 16.94 15.61
N SER A 250 7.54 17.19 16.40
CA SER A 250 8.88 17.58 15.94
C SER A 250 9.77 16.33 15.77
N LEU A 251 10.18 16.03 14.53
CA LEU A 251 10.95 14.82 14.23
C LEU A 251 12.34 14.84 14.89
N GLY A 252 12.66 13.79 15.64
CA GLY A 252 13.93 13.59 16.33
C GLY A 252 14.05 14.33 17.67
N ALA A 253 12.98 15.00 18.13
CA ALA A 253 12.96 15.72 19.39
C ALA A 253 12.65 14.82 20.61
N GLY A 254 12.33 13.54 20.42
CA GLY A 254 11.85 12.66 21.49
C GLY A 254 10.40 12.93 21.92
N GLU A 255 9.62 13.67 21.11
CA GLU A 255 8.19 13.89 21.33
C GLU A 255 7.34 12.62 21.09
N VAL A 256 7.90 11.64 20.37
CA VAL A 256 7.28 10.36 20.01
C VAL A 256 8.21 9.19 20.36
N ILE A 257 7.72 7.95 20.20
CA ILE A 257 8.56 6.76 20.38
C ILE A 257 9.75 6.73 19.41
N LYS A 258 10.89 6.19 19.85
CA LYS A 258 12.15 6.16 19.07
C LYS A 258 12.00 5.56 17.66
N GLY A 259 11.11 4.57 17.51
CA GLY A 259 10.81 3.95 16.23
C GLY A 259 10.14 4.88 15.22
N TRP A 260 9.43 5.91 15.67
CA TRP A 260 8.91 6.99 14.81
C TRP A 260 10.02 7.99 14.46
N ASP A 261 10.77 8.46 15.46
CA ASP A 261 11.88 9.41 15.27
C ASP A 261 12.92 8.91 14.25
N GLU A 262 13.24 7.61 14.26
CA GLU A 262 14.08 6.99 13.23
C GLU A 262 13.30 6.60 11.97
N GLY A 263 12.10 6.02 12.13
CA GLY A 263 11.33 5.41 11.04
C GLY A 263 10.74 6.38 10.03
N LEU A 264 10.64 7.66 10.38
CA LEU A 264 9.98 8.71 9.60
C LEU A 264 10.97 9.71 8.97
N LYS A 265 12.29 9.51 9.13
CA LYS A 265 13.34 10.25 8.38
C LYS A 265 13.26 9.95 6.88
N ASP A 266 13.74 10.88 6.04
CA ASP A 266 13.80 10.71 4.58
C ASP A 266 12.44 10.40 3.90
N MET A 267 11.34 10.84 4.50
CA MET A 267 9.96 10.61 4.04
C MET A 267 9.46 11.79 3.21
N CYS A 268 8.77 11.49 2.11
CA CYS A 268 8.18 12.48 1.22
C CYS A 268 6.72 12.75 1.60
N ILE A 269 6.21 13.96 1.38
CA ILE A 269 4.77 14.25 1.52
C ILE A 269 3.97 13.34 0.56
N GLY A 270 2.93 12.67 1.08
CA GLY A 270 2.16 11.63 0.40
C GLY A 270 2.85 10.25 0.33
N GLU A 271 3.98 10.04 1.00
CA GLU A 271 4.55 8.70 1.21
C GLU A 271 3.76 7.98 2.29
N ARG A 272 3.51 6.68 2.09
CA ARG A 272 3.00 5.78 3.12
C ARG A 272 4.07 4.79 3.55
N ARG A 273 4.13 4.50 4.85
CA ARG A 273 5.05 3.52 5.43
C ARG A 273 4.33 2.56 6.36
N ARG A 274 4.78 1.32 6.40
CA ARG A 274 4.59 0.42 7.53
C ARG A 274 5.88 0.36 8.34
N LEU A 275 5.83 0.78 9.59
CA LEU A 275 6.88 0.64 10.57
C LEU A 275 6.57 -0.56 11.45
N ILE A 276 7.46 -1.54 11.50
CA ILE A 276 7.41 -2.63 12.48
C ILE A 276 8.48 -2.31 13.52
N ILE A 277 8.04 -1.93 14.72
CA ILE A 277 8.85 -1.31 15.76
C ILE A 277 9.06 -2.32 16.88
N PRO A 278 10.32 -2.72 17.17
CA PRO A 278 10.60 -3.60 18.30
C PRO A 278 10.30 -2.87 19.61
N ALA A 279 9.90 -3.60 20.66
CA ALA A 279 9.52 -3.00 21.94
C ALA A 279 10.57 -2.01 22.52
N SER A 280 11.86 -2.29 22.33
CA SER A 280 13.00 -1.43 22.74
C SER A 280 13.05 -0.04 22.07
N MET A 281 12.32 0.14 20.97
CA MET A 281 12.12 1.41 20.27
C MET A 281 10.67 1.95 20.39
N ALA A 282 9.81 1.24 21.13
CA ALA A 282 8.45 1.62 21.49
C ALA A 282 8.37 1.88 23.01
N TYR A 283 7.45 1.20 23.72
CA TYR A 283 7.18 1.39 25.16
C TYR A 283 8.00 0.46 26.09
N GLY A 284 8.94 -0.31 25.55
CA GLY A 284 9.92 -1.08 26.33
C GLY A 284 9.33 -2.13 27.28
N SER A 285 9.99 -2.32 28.41
CA SER A 285 9.58 -3.23 29.48
C SER A 285 8.32 -2.79 30.23
N GLU A 286 7.98 -1.51 30.19
CA GLU A 286 6.86 -0.95 30.94
C GLU A 286 5.53 -1.10 30.20
N GLY A 287 5.57 -1.07 28.85
CA GLY A 287 4.36 -1.00 28.04
C GLY A 287 3.63 0.33 28.22
N TYR A 288 2.34 0.35 27.91
CA TYR A 288 1.48 1.52 28.14
C TYR A 288 0.10 1.04 28.60
N PRO A 289 -0.10 0.80 29.91
CA PRO A 289 -1.31 0.17 30.43
C PRO A 289 -2.56 1.06 30.37
N SER A 290 -2.41 2.35 30.05
CA SER A 290 -3.48 3.34 29.99
C SER A 290 -4.08 3.55 28.59
N SER A 291 -3.58 2.88 27.54
CA SER A 291 -4.27 2.83 26.24
C SER A 291 -5.40 1.82 26.27
N GLU A 292 -6.29 1.89 25.27
CA GLU A 292 -7.36 0.91 25.08
C GLU A 292 -7.35 0.36 23.64
N PRO A 293 -7.03 -0.94 23.43
CA PRO A 293 -6.48 -1.88 24.41
C PRO A 293 -5.13 -1.44 25.01
N PRO A 294 -4.79 -1.90 26.22
CA PRO A 294 -3.48 -1.68 26.84
C PRO A 294 -2.33 -2.21 25.96
N ILE A 295 -1.24 -1.45 25.83
CA ILE A 295 0.00 -1.95 25.22
C ILE A 295 0.75 -2.77 26.27
N PRO A 296 0.97 -4.09 26.07
CA PRO A 296 1.69 -4.91 27.04
C PRO A 296 3.16 -4.53 27.17
N SER A 297 3.79 -4.98 28.26
CA SER A 297 5.24 -4.97 28.41
C SER A 297 5.91 -5.78 27.30
N ASN A 298 7.02 -5.26 26.77
CA ASN A 298 7.79 -5.85 25.66
C ASN A 298 6.97 -6.07 24.37
N ALA A 299 5.91 -5.29 24.13
CA ALA A 299 5.12 -5.40 22.91
C ALA A 299 5.80 -4.75 21.70
N ASP A 300 5.96 -5.53 20.63
CA ASP A 300 6.24 -5.03 19.29
C ASP A 300 5.00 -4.37 18.70
N LEU A 301 5.19 -3.24 18.01
CA LEU A 301 4.11 -2.45 17.40
C LEU A 301 4.23 -2.42 15.88
N VAL A 302 3.08 -2.30 15.20
CA VAL A 302 3.01 -2.01 13.76
C VAL A 302 2.23 -0.72 13.54
N PHE A 303 2.87 0.25 12.88
CA PHE A 303 2.24 1.50 12.48
C PHE A 303 2.19 1.60 10.96
N ASP A 304 0.99 1.77 10.40
CA ASP A 304 0.80 2.17 9.01
C ASP A 304 0.53 3.69 8.98
N THR A 305 1.43 4.47 8.36
CA THR A 305 1.46 5.94 8.42
C THR A 305 1.43 6.59 7.04
N GLU A 306 0.95 7.84 6.95
CA GLU A 306 1.04 8.71 5.77
C GLU A 306 1.47 10.13 6.18
N LEU A 307 2.43 10.69 5.47
CA LEU A 307 2.94 12.04 5.73
C LEU A 307 2.12 13.08 4.98
N ILE A 308 1.40 13.93 5.73
CA ILE A 308 0.50 14.97 5.21
C ILE A 308 1.27 16.24 4.86
N ASP A 309 2.12 16.75 5.77
CA ASP A 309 2.96 17.93 5.51
C ASP A 309 4.31 17.90 6.28
N ILE A 310 5.24 18.76 5.82
CA ILE A 310 6.53 19.04 6.47
C ILE A 310 6.68 20.56 6.64
N THR A 311 6.43 21.05 7.86
CA THR A 311 6.63 22.45 8.21
C THR A 311 8.03 22.67 8.80
N ARG A 312 8.76 23.67 8.27
CA ARG A 312 10.13 23.99 8.67
C ARG A 312 10.30 25.49 8.95
N ASN A 313 10.57 25.84 10.21
CA ASN A 313 10.82 27.22 10.63
C ASN A 313 12.18 27.74 10.13
N HIS A 314 12.18 28.44 9.00
CA HIS A 314 13.38 29.01 8.36
C HIS A 314 14.07 30.17 9.12
N ARG A 315 13.63 30.54 10.33
CA ARG A 315 14.11 31.74 11.05
C ARG A 315 15.54 31.66 11.62
N SER A 316 16.21 30.51 11.54
CA SER A 316 17.53 30.29 12.15
C SER A 316 18.70 30.19 11.16
N GLN A 317 18.54 30.65 9.90
CA GLN A 317 19.65 30.78 8.94
C GLN A 317 19.85 32.22 8.46
N LYS A 318 20.12 33.12 9.41
CA LYS A 318 20.76 34.41 9.13
C LYS A 318 21.76 34.79 10.22
N SER A 319 22.78 33.94 10.41
CA SER A 319 23.98 34.25 11.18
C SER A 319 25.18 34.45 10.24
N ASP A 320 25.98 35.47 10.53
CA ASP A 320 27.27 35.83 9.93
C ASP A 320 27.40 35.85 8.39
N HIS A 321 27.03 37.01 7.84
CA HIS A 321 28.01 37.74 7.03
C HIS A 321 28.36 39.06 7.70
N ARG A 322 29.26 38.96 8.69
CA ARG A 322 29.86 40.10 9.40
C ARG A 322 31.29 40.28 8.90
N THR A 323 31.44 40.91 7.75
CA THR A 323 32.73 41.48 7.35
C THR A 323 33.00 42.68 8.24
N ASP A 324 33.98 42.55 9.15
CA ASP A 324 34.61 43.68 9.84
C ASP A 324 35.28 44.56 8.78
N ASP A 325 34.71 45.73 8.53
CA ASP A 325 35.43 46.87 7.98
C ASP A 325 35.01 48.11 8.75
N ARG A 326 36.00 48.90 9.12
CA ARG A 326 35.94 49.83 10.26
C ARG A 326 36.07 51.27 9.77
N HIS A 327 35.38 52.18 10.46
CA HIS A 327 35.43 53.65 10.32
C HIS A 327 34.64 54.28 9.16
N ASP A 328 33.53 54.96 9.49
CA ASP A 328 33.51 56.43 9.42
C ASP A 328 32.54 57.04 10.47
N LEU A 329 32.59 58.35 10.67
CA LEU A 329 32.10 59.09 11.86
C LEU A 329 30.81 59.90 11.63
N GLY A 330 30.01 60.05 12.70
CA GLY A 330 28.83 60.94 12.78
C GLY A 330 27.67 60.25 13.51
N VAL A 331 27.49 60.30 14.83
CA VAL A 331 27.27 61.47 15.73
C VAL A 331 25.98 62.25 15.38
N TRP A 332 25.24 62.66 16.42
CA TRP A 332 23.88 63.25 16.43
C TRP A 332 22.77 62.18 16.25
N ILE A 333 21.87 61.89 17.21
CA ILE A 333 21.54 62.48 18.52
C ILE A 333 21.22 61.35 19.53
N TRP A 334 21.73 61.47 20.76
CA TRP A 334 21.20 60.77 21.93
C TRP A 334 20.22 61.69 22.66
N ALA A 335 18.99 61.25 22.96
CA ALA A 335 18.26 61.70 24.16
C ALA A 335 16.94 60.92 24.43
N TRP A 336 16.86 60.38 25.66
CA TRP A 336 15.68 60.44 26.54
C TRP A 336 14.41 59.64 26.21
N SER A 337 14.37 58.43 26.77
CA SER A 337 13.15 57.78 27.25
C SER A 337 12.80 58.29 28.67
N VAL A 338 12.08 59.41 28.78
CA VAL A 338 11.26 59.75 29.97
C VAL A 338 10.08 60.62 29.53
N ILE A 339 8.85 60.14 29.75
CA ILE A 339 7.67 60.84 30.30
C ILE A 339 6.49 59.86 30.14
N GLU A 340 6.11 59.24 31.26
CA GLU A 340 4.79 58.62 31.42
C GLU A 340 3.70 59.71 31.53
N SER A 341 2.48 59.30 31.19
CA SER A 341 1.23 59.66 31.88
C SER A 341 0.99 61.12 32.32
N LEU A 342 -0.03 61.77 31.73
CA LEU A 342 -0.90 62.69 32.47
C LEU A 342 -2.28 62.90 31.79
N SER A 343 -3.34 62.58 32.55
CA SER A 343 -4.68 63.22 32.60
C SER A 343 -5.50 63.48 31.31
N TYR A 344 -6.68 62.89 31.10
CA TYR A 344 -7.98 62.97 31.81
C TYR A 344 -8.99 63.98 31.20
N LEU A 345 -10.14 63.45 30.79
CA LEU A 345 -11.52 64.01 30.79
C LEU A 345 -11.75 65.53 30.96
N VAL A 346 -12.38 66.15 29.95
CA VAL A 346 -13.35 67.27 30.06
C VAL A 346 -14.39 67.13 28.91
N GLU A 347 -15.66 66.88 29.28
CA GLU A 347 -16.91 67.59 28.92
C GLU A 347 -17.09 68.30 27.55
N TYR A 348 -18.31 68.53 27.00
CA TYR A 348 -19.70 68.04 27.16
C TYR A 348 -20.51 68.55 25.94
N PHE A 349 -21.61 67.90 25.56
CA PHE A 349 -22.79 68.42 24.82
C PHE A 349 -22.67 69.48 23.69
N LEU A 350 -23.32 69.19 22.54
CA LEU A 350 -24.35 70.02 21.84
C LEU A 350 -24.74 69.26 20.54
N VAL A 351 -25.92 68.64 20.46
CA VAL A 351 -27.21 69.19 19.96
C VAL A 351 -27.51 68.78 18.50
N PHE A 352 -28.66 68.11 18.33
CA PHE A 352 -29.48 67.90 17.12
C PHE A 352 -28.85 68.14 15.74
N PHE A 353 -28.72 67.08 14.94
CA PHE A 353 -29.73 66.75 13.91
C PHE A 353 -29.68 65.27 13.50
#